data_AF-B4W305-F1
#
_entry.id   AF-B4W305-F1
#
_cell.length_a   1.000
_cell.length_b   1.000
_cell.length_c   1.000
_cell.angle_alpha   90.00
_cell.angle_beta   90.00
_cell.angle_gamma   90.00
#
_symmetry.space_group_name_H-M   'P 1'
#
loop_
_entity.id
_entity.type
_entity.pdbx_description
1 polymer ?
#
loop_
_entity_poly.entity_id
_entity_poly.type
_entity_poly.pdbx_seq_one_letter_code
_entity_poly.pdbx_strand_id
1 'polypeptide(L)' 'MITYLTREQVPITGKQTKGGWIEIKLPNQGLAWAHRQVILDEEDIDSCMFEQGMTIELVPDIPPPPDFVYDDDDD' A
#
# COMPACT_ATOMS: atom_id res chain seq x y z
N MET A 1 1.86 -19.31 -18.95
CA MET A 1 1.17 -18.81 -17.74
C MET A 1 0.18 -17.76 -18.19
N ILE A 2 -1.11 -17.92 -17.89
CA ILE A 2 -2.09 -16.83 -18.08
C ILE A 2 -2.22 -16.16 -16.71
N THR A 3 -1.63 -14.98 -16.57
CA THR A 3 -1.80 -14.13 -15.39
C THR A 3 -3.10 -13.36 -15.57
N TYR A 4 -4.14 -13.70 -14.82
CA TYR A 4 -5.37 -12.93 -14.79
C TYR A 4 -5.13 -11.69 -13.92
N LEU A 5 -4.89 -10.54 -14.55
CA LEU A 5 -4.83 -9.26 -13.85
C LEU A 5 -6.27 -8.75 -13.67
N THR A 6 -6.89 -9.05 -12.53
CA THR A 6 -8.15 -8.40 -12.16
C THR A 6 -7.84 -7.01 -11.67
N ARG A 7 -8.18 -5.98 -12.47
CA ARG A 7 -8.13 -4.59 -12.05
C ARG A 7 -9.40 -4.28 -11.26
N GLU A 8 -9.23 -3.88 -10.00
CA GLU A 8 -10.32 -3.46 -9.13
C GLU A 8 -10.01 -2.06 -8.60
N GLN A 9 -11.01 -1.18 -8.60
CA GLN A 9 -10.89 0.14 -8.01
C GLN A 9 -11.15 0.01 -6.51
N VAL A 10 -10.15 0.31 -5.69
CA VAL A 10 -10.25 0.25 -4.24
C VAL A 10 -10.11 1.65 -3.64
N PRO A 11 -11.03 2.05 -2.73
CA PRO A 11 -10.90 3.32 -2.03
C PRO A 11 -9.71 3.27 -1.05
N ILE A 12 -8.83 4.26 -1.15
CA ILE A 12 -7.74 4.50 -0.20
C ILE A 12 -8.26 5.27 1.02
N THR A 13 -7.65 5.05 2.19
CA THR A 13 -8.09 5.74 3.43
C THR A 13 -7.26 6.98 3.77
N GLY A 14 -6.13 7.19 3.06
CA GLY A 14 -5.20 8.29 3.31
C GLY A 14 -4.05 7.94 4.28
N LYS A 15 -3.97 6.71 4.78
CA LYS A 15 -2.81 6.27 5.58
C LYS A 15 -1.75 5.61 4.71
N GLN A 16 -0.49 5.95 4.97
CA GLN A 16 0.66 5.36 4.31
C GLN A 16 1.78 5.06 5.31
N THR A 17 2.57 4.01 5.08
CA THR A 17 3.81 3.77 5.82
C THR A 17 5.04 4.36 5.11
N LYS A 18 6.19 4.42 5.79
CA LYS A 18 7.46 4.80 5.13
C LYS A 18 7.92 3.72 4.15
N GLY A 19 7.62 2.46 4.44
CA GLY A 19 7.86 1.32 3.56
C GLY A 19 6.92 1.22 2.35
N GLY A 20 6.14 2.25 2.03
CA GLY A 20 5.34 2.29 0.79
C GLY A 20 4.02 1.52 0.84
N TRP A 21 3.54 1.14 2.03
CA TRP A 21 2.23 0.51 2.19
C TRP A 21 1.13 1.56 2.31
N ILE A 22 -0.01 1.31 1.67
CA ILE A 22 -1.20 2.17 1.70
C ILE A 22 -2.37 1.37 2.28
N GLU A 23 -3.11 1.98 3.19
CA GLU A 23 -4.34 1.39 3.72
C GLU A 23 -5.49 1.58 2.72
N ILE A 24 -6.10 0.48 2.32
CA ILE A 24 -7.24 0.43 1.41
C ILE A 24 -8.47 -0.12 2.12
N LYS A 25 -9.64 0.24 1.63
CA LYS A 25 -10.92 -0.29 2.10
C LYS A 25 -11.49 -1.28 1.10
N LEU A 26 -11.76 -2.49 1.58
CA LEU A 26 -12.31 -3.59 0.82
C LEU A 26 -13.83 -3.45 0.66
N PRO A 27 -14.45 -4.13 -0.34
CA PRO A 27 -15.90 -4.09 -0.56
C PRO A 27 -16.73 -4.53 0.65
N ASN A 28 -16.19 -5.42 1.48
CA ASN A 28 -16.81 -5.89 2.73
C ASN A 28 -16.63 -4.91 3.90
N GLN A 29 -16.22 -3.67 3.63
CA GLN A 29 -15.88 -2.64 4.62
C GLN A 29 -14.64 -2.96 5.49
N GLY A 30 -13.94 -4.05 5.22
CA GLY A 30 -12.66 -4.37 5.85
C GLY A 30 -11.56 -3.42 5.43
N LEU A 31 -10.50 -3.35 6.24
CA LEU A 31 -9.28 -2.61 5.94
C LEU A 31 -8.17 -3.59 5.58
N ALA A 32 -7.35 -3.23 4.61
CA ALA A 32 -6.19 -4.00 4.20
C ALA A 32 -5.03 -3.07 3.84
N TRP A 33 -3.82 -3.63 3.76
CA TRP A 33 -2.62 -2.93 3.32
C TRP A 33 -2.21 -3.46 1.96
N ALA A 34 -1.95 -2.54 1.02
CA ALA A 34 -1.42 -2.86 -0.29
C ALA A 34 -0.16 -2.03 -0.55
N HIS A 35 0.86 -2.66 -1.13
CA HIS A 35 2.10 -1.96 -1.45
C HIS A 35 1.87 -1.03 -2.66
N ARG A 36 2.46 0.17 -2.63
CA ARG A 36 2.33 1.19 -3.68
C ARG A 36 2.58 0.62 -5.09
N GLN A 37 3.57 -0.27 -5.23
CA GLN A 37 3.92 -0.88 -6.52
C GLN A 37 2.84 -1.80 -7.14
N VAL A 38 1.92 -2.33 -6.33
CA VAL A 38 0.84 -3.20 -6.85
C VAL A 38 -0.45 -2.42 -7.12
N ILE A 39 -0.57 -1.21 -6.57
CA ILE A 39 -1.62 -0.27 -6.90
C ILE A 39 -1.12 0.44 -8.17
N LEU A 40 -1.71 0.10 -9.31
CA LEU A 40 -1.29 0.64 -10.60
C LEU A 40 -1.33 2.17 -10.58
N ASP A 41 -0.27 2.76 -11.18
CA ASP A 41 -0.01 4.19 -11.35
C ASP A 41 0.30 4.95 -10.04
N GLU A 42 1.59 4.96 -9.66
CA GLU A 42 2.07 5.67 -8.46
C GLU A 42 1.76 7.18 -8.49
N GLU A 43 1.82 7.77 -9.69
CA GLU A 43 1.46 9.19 -9.91
C GLU A 43 -0.05 9.45 -9.68
N ASP A 44 -0.89 8.43 -9.91
CA ASP A 44 -2.34 8.51 -9.67
C ASP A 44 -2.68 8.40 -8.18
N ILE A 45 -1.85 7.78 -7.34
CA ILE A 45 -2.15 7.67 -5.90
C ILE A 45 -2.05 9.03 -5.23
N ASP A 46 -0.91 9.71 -5.42
CA ASP A 46 -0.68 11.04 -4.84
C ASP A 46 -1.68 12.06 -5.43
N SER A 47 -1.97 11.96 -6.74
CA SER A 47 -2.99 12.77 -7.41
C SER A 47 -4.41 12.47 -6.89
N CYS A 48 -4.78 11.20 -6.74
CA CYS A 48 -6.08 10.79 -6.21
C CYS A 48 -6.27 11.29 -4.78
N MET A 49 -5.24 11.16 -3.92
CA MET A 49 -5.29 11.68 -2.56
C MET A 49 -5.48 13.20 -2.56
N PHE A 50 -4.78 13.92 -3.44
CA PHE A 50 -4.90 15.36 -3.58
C PHE A 50 -6.30 15.79 -4.10
N GLU A 51 -6.81 15.15 -5.15
CA GLU A 51 -8.15 15.43 -5.71
C GLU A 51 -9.27 15.16 -4.72
N GLN A 52 -9.12 14.13 -3.89
CA GLN A 52 -10.07 13.82 -2.81
C GLN A 52 -9.90 14.72 -1.57
N GLY A 53 -8.94 15.65 -1.57
CA GLY A 53 -8.63 16.52 -0.43
C GLY A 53 -8.14 15.75 0.79
N MET A 54 -7.58 14.56 0.61
CA MET A 54 -7.07 13.72 1.68
C MET A 54 -5.67 14.19 2.09
N THR A 55 -5.46 14.35 3.39
CA THR A 55 -4.13 14.54 3.97
C THR A 55 -3.52 13.17 4.23
N ILE A 56 -2.33 12.91 3.69
CA ILE A 56 -1.61 11.66 3.92
C ILE A 56 -1.14 11.60 5.37
N GLU A 57 -1.61 10.60 6.11
CA GLU A 57 -1.13 10.29 7.45
C GLU A 57 -0.02 9.25 7.35
N LEU A 58 1.20 9.63 7.77
CA LEU A 58 2.32 8.70 7.84
C LEU A 58 2.25 7.88 9.13
N VAL A 59 2.02 6.58 9.01
CA VAL A 59 2.01 5.63 10.13
C VAL A 59 3.27 4.79 10.15
N PRO A 60 3.74 4.32 11.32
CA PRO A 60 4.91 3.44 11.38
C PRO A 60 4.66 2.11 10.68
N ASP A 61 5.69 1.59 10.00
CA ASP A 61 5.70 0.24 9.50
C ASP A 61 5.60 -0.78 10.64
N ILE A 62 5.04 -1.95 10.35
CA ILE A 62 5.02 -3.06 11.29
C ILE A 62 6.46 -3.56 11.42
N PRO A 63 7.03 -3.63 12.65
CA PRO A 63 8.36 -4.16 12.83
C PRO A 63 8.42 -5.61 12.36
N PRO A 64 9.55 -6.05 11.79
CA PRO A 64 9.73 -7.45 11.45
C PRO A 64 9.60 -8.32 12.71
N PRO A 65 9.20 -9.59 12.57
CA PRO A 65 9.17 -10.50 13.71
C PRO A 65 10.57 -10.62 14.33
N PRO A 66 10.66 -10.89 15.64
CA PRO A 66 11.93 -10.84 16.38
C PRO A 66 13.01 -11.82 15.89
N ASP A 67 12.62 -12.92 15.22
CA ASP A 67 13.54 -13.90 14.63
C ASP A 67 13.82 -13.64 13.14
N PHE A 68 13.44 -12.48 12.61
CA PHE A 68 13.74 -12.12 11.22
C PHE A 68 15.22 -11.73 11.10
N VAL A 69 16.03 -12.69 10.68
CA VAL A 69 17.42 -12.44 10.27
C VAL A 69 17.36 -11.79 8.89
N TYR A 70 17.80 -10.54 8.79
CA TYR A 70 18.07 -9.94 7.49
C TYR A 70 19.27 -10.69 6.91
N ASP A 71 19.01 -11.51 5.90
CA ASP A 71 20.03 -12.16 5.08
C ASP A 71 20.73 -11.03 4.31
N ASP A 72 21.81 -10.50 4.89
CA ASP A 72 22.64 -9.41 4.36
C ASP A 72 23.67 -9.99 3.37
N ASP A 73 23.28 -11.01 2.59
CA ASP A 73 24.12 -11.77 1.65
C ASP A 73 23.91 -11.28 0.20
N ASP A 74 23.91 -9.95 -0.01
CA ASP A 74 23.94 -9.33 -1.35
C ASP A 74 25.14 -8.35 -1.41
N ASP A 75 26.34 -8.89 -1.66
CA ASP A 75 27.57 -8.16 -2.06
C ASP A 75 27.74 -8.22 -3.59
#